data_AF-A0A2J6H153-F1
#
_entry.id   AF-A0A2J6H153-F1
#
_cell.length_a   1.000
_cell.length_b   1.000
_cell.length_c   1.000
_cell.angle_alpha   90.00
_cell.angle_beta   90.00
_cell.angle_gamma   90.00
#
_symmetry.space_group_name_H-M   'P 1'
#
loop_
_entity.id
_entity.type
_entity.pdbx_description
1 polymer ?
#
loop_
_entity_poly.entity_id
_entity_poly.type
_entity_poly.pdbx_seq_one_letter_code
_entity_poly.pdbx_strand_id
1 'polypeptide(L)'
;MDGIKRFWKNLVKFWDFIWNDDSALSWVLNIIVAVILIKFIVYPGLGVLLGTPYPIVAVVSGSMEHGYAPEISNYGGYIESDTQIQYKLCDGTKMVDKSLINLREFVPFTTFWSVCGEYYEDRGIEKEEFETFPYKNGFNTGDIMILYGSKAENIKIGDIIVFQGARVNPKPDPIIHRVISIKNGSSGYVFGTKGDHNHDTINKCNNNRDCIYESDIWESQVIAKAVIRIPYLGYIKIGAFNLFTKVQELL
;
A
#
# COMPACT_ATOMS: atom_id res chain seq x y z
N MET A 1 3.46 -43.12 -34.43
CA MET A 1 4.14 -43.22 -33.11
C MET A 1 5.46 -42.44 -33.06
N ASP A 2 6.26 -42.38 -34.13
CA ASP A 2 7.59 -41.73 -34.10
C ASP A 2 7.55 -40.20 -34.00
N GLY A 3 6.55 -39.55 -34.59
CA GLY A 3 6.37 -38.10 -34.46
C GLY A 3 6.14 -37.67 -33.00
N ILE A 4 5.33 -38.43 -32.27
CA ILE A 4 5.03 -38.18 -30.85
C ILE A 4 6.30 -38.38 -30.00
N LYS A 5 7.03 -39.48 -30.19
CA LYS A 5 8.30 -39.71 -29.46
C LYS A 5 9.34 -38.63 -29.73
N ARG A 6 9.48 -38.18 -30.98
CA ARG A 6 10.41 -37.10 -31.36
C ARG A 6 10.01 -35.76 -30.72
N PHE A 7 8.72 -35.46 -30.71
CA PHE A 7 8.18 -34.28 -30.04
C PHE A 7 8.49 -34.28 -28.53
N TRP A 8 8.20 -35.39 -27.82
CA TRP A 8 8.53 -35.53 -26.40
C TRP A 8 10.02 -35.39 -26.12
N LYS A 9 10.88 -35.99 -26.95
CA LYS A 9 12.35 -35.84 -26.82
C LYS A 9 12.79 -34.39 -26.96
N ASN A 10 12.20 -33.65 -27.89
CA ASN A 10 12.49 -32.23 -28.07
C ASN A 10 11.98 -31.38 -26.90
N LEU A 11 10.80 -31.70 -26.35
CA LEU A 11 10.28 -31.05 -25.14
C LEU A 11 11.19 -31.25 -23.94
N VAL A 12 11.66 -32.47 -23.69
CA VAL A 12 12.59 -32.76 -22.57
C VAL A 12 13.89 -31.98 -22.73
N LYS A 13 14.45 -31.91 -23.95
CA LYS A 13 15.66 -31.11 -24.22
C LYS A 13 15.42 -29.62 -24.02
N PHE A 14 14.27 -29.10 -24.43
CA PHE A 14 13.91 -27.70 -24.23
C PHE A 14 13.68 -27.39 -22.74
N TRP A 15 13.07 -28.31 -22.00
CA TRP A 15 12.90 -28.21 -20.55
C TRP A 15 14.25 -28.20 -19.82
N ASP A 16 15.15 -29.10 -20.21
CA ASP A 16 16.53 -29.15 -19.72
C ASP A 16 17.27 -27.84 -20.01
N PHE A 17 17.12 -27.31 -21.23
CA PHE A 17 17.66 -26.00 -21.59
C PHE A 17 17.13 -24.85 -20.73
N ILE A 18 15.82 -24.82 -20.43
CA ILE A 18 15.26 -23.77 -19.57
C ILE A 18 15.88 -23.83 -18.17
N TRP A 19 15.97 -25.01 -17.54
CA TRP A 19 16.30 -25.08 -16.11
C TRP A 19 17.77 -25.30 -15.80
N ASN A 20 18.53 -25.92 -16.70
CA ASN A 20 19.89 -26.40 -16.42
C ASN A 20 20.99 -25.74 -17.27
N ASP A 21 20.64 -24.93 -18.27
CA ASP A 21 21.62 -24.25 -19.13
C ASP A 21 21.98 -22.87 -18.54
N ASP A 22 23.28 -22.55 -18.51
CA ASP A 22 23.82 -21.30 -17.94
C ASP A 22 23.84 -20.12 -18.93
N SER A 23 23.30 -20.27 -20.15
CA SER A 23 23.26 -19.20 -21.13
C SER A 23 22.33 -18.06 -20.73
N ALA A 24 22.63 -16.84 -21.18
CA ALA A 24 21.79 -15.67 -20.95
C ALA A 24 20.34 -15.86 -21.45
N LEU A 25 20.14 -16.62 -22.54
CA LEU A 25 18.82 -16.90 -23.09
C LEU A 25 17.99 -17.80 -22.16
N SER A 26 18.61 -18.82 -21.57
CA SER A 26 17.98 -19.69 -20.56
C SER A 26 17.52 -18.85 -19.36
N TRP A 27 18.39 -17.98 -18.83
CA TRP A 27 18.04 -17.05 -17.75
C TRP A 27 16.85 -16.15 -18.08
N VAL A 28 16.80 -15.57 -19.27
CA VAL A 28 15.66 -14.75 -19.72
C VAL A 28 14.37 -15.57 -19.79
N LEU A 29 14.43 -16.78 -20.35
CA LEU A 29 13.27 -17.66 -20.43
C LEU A 29 12.77 -18.09 -19.04
N ASN A 30 13.67 -18.38 -18.10
CA ASN A 30 13.31 -18.66 -16.71
C ASN A 30 12.53 -17.52 -16.06
N ILE A 31 12.98 -16.28 -16.25
CA ILE A 31 12.28 -15.10 -15.74
C ILE A 31 10.89 -14.98 -16.37
N ILE A 32 10.77 -15.18 -17.68
CA ILE A 32 9.49 -15.14 -18.39
C ILE A 32 8.53 -16.21 -17.84
N VAL A 33 9.01 -17.45 -17.68
CA VAL A 33 8.23 -18.56 -17.10
C VAL A 33 7.79 -18.21 -15.68
N ALA A 34 8.68 -17.65 -14.85
CA ALA A 34 8.36 -17.21 -13.51
C ALA A 34 7.29 -16.12 -13.49
N VAL A 35 7.38 -15.11 -14.35
CA VAL A 35 6.37 -14.04 -14.47
C VAL A 35 5.00 -14.61 -14.89
N ILE A 36 4.98 -15.53 -15.85
CA ILE A 36 3.75 -16.20 -16.29
C ILE A 36 3.15 -17.03 -15.14
N LEU A 37 3.97 -17.83 -14.47
CA LEU A 37 3.53 -18.64 -13.33
C LEU A 37 3.01 -17.76 -12.18
N ILE A 38 3.71 -16.68 -11.85
CA ILE A 38 3.28 -15.73 -10.82
C ILE A 38 1.95 -15.10 -11.23
N LYS A 39 1.84 -14.58 -12.45
CA LYS A 39 0.65 -13.85 -12.93
C LYS A 39 -0.59 -14.73 -13.08
N PHE A 40 -0.44 -15.97 -13.56
CA PHE A 40 -1.57 -16.82 -13.94
C PHE A 40 -1.84 -17.98 -12.97
N ILE A 41 -0.90 -18.31 -12.08
CA ILE A 41 -1.08 -19.39 -11.11
C ILE A 41 -1.01 -18.85 -9.68
N VAL A 42 0.08 -18.17 -9.30
CA VAL A 42 0.29 -17.74 -7.92
C VAL A 42 -0.70 -16.64 -7.52
N TYR A 43 -0.81 -15.55 -8.28
CA TYR A 43 -1.74 -14.45 -7.97
C TYR A 43 -3.21 -14.90 -7.95
N PRO A 44 -3.73 -15.62 -8.97
CA PRO A 44 -5.09 -16.15 -8.92
C PRO A 44 -5.30 -17.14 -7.78
N GLY A 45 -4.32 -18.01 -7.50
CA GLY A 45 -4.38 -18.95 -6.38
C GLY A 45 -4.44 -18.25 -5.03
N LEU A 46 -3.60 -17.24 -4.80
CA LEU A 46 -3.66 -16.38 -3.62
C LEU A 46 -4.98 -15.62 -3.54
N GLY A 47 -5.51 -15.13 -4.67
CA GLY A 47 -6.77 -14.41 -4.70
C GLY A 47 -7.96 -15.27 -4.29
N VAL A 48 -7.99 -16.54 -4.72
CA VAL A 48 -8.99 -17.52 -4.25
C VAL A 48 -8.78 -17.83 -2.76
N LEU A 49 -7.54 -18.11 -2.34
CA LEU A 49 -7.21 -18.46 -0.96
C LEU A 49 -7.57 -17.34 0.04
N LEU A 50 -7.29 -16.11 -0.33
CA LEU A 50 -7.48 -14.92 0.51
C LEU A 50 -8.83 -14.23 0.25
N GLY A 51 -9.63 -14.72 -0.69
CA GLY A 51 -10.97 -14.20 -0.99
C GLY A 51 -10.99 -12.78 -1.58
N THR A 52 -9.93 -12.36 -2.26
CA THR A 52 -9.84 -11.01 -2.87
C THR A 52 -9.13 -11.04 -4.22
N PRO A 53 -9.56 -10.25 -5.22
CA PRO A 53 -8.86 -10.16 -6.50
C PRO A 53 -7.48 -9.49 -6.40
N TYR A 54 -7.19 -8.80 -5.30
CA TYR A 54 -5.92 -8.09 -5.07
C TYR A 54 -5.25 -8.58 -3.77
N PRO A 55 -4.69 -9.80 -3.74
CA PRO A 55 -4.17 -10.40 -2.51
C PRO A 55 -2.93 -9.71 -1.93
N ILE A 56 -2.22 -8.89 -2.72
CA ILE A 56 -0.96 -8.25 -2.34
C ILE A 56 -0.95 -6.81 -2.86
N VAL A 57 -0.63 -5.84 -2.01
CA VAL A 57 -0.39 -4.45 -2.40
C VAL A 57 0.93 -3.94 -1.83
N ALA A 58 1.55 -2.99 -2.52
CA ALA A 58 2.74 -2.29 -2.04
C ALA A 58 2.35 -0.89 -1.57
N VAL A 59 2.82 -0.49 -0.40
CA VAL A 59 2.59 0.85 0.15
C VAL A 59 3.52 1.82 -0.57
N VAL A 60 2.95 2.82 -1.24
CA VAL A 60 3.68 3.79 -2.07
C VAL A 60 3.70 5.21 -1.49
N SER A 61 2.98 5.45 -0.39
CA SER A 61 2.93 6.75 0.28
C SER A 61 3.05 6.61 1.79
N GLY A 62 3.52 7.68 2.45
CA GLY A 62 3.70 7.75 3.89
C GLY A 62 2.43 8.06 4.69
N SER A 63 1.24 7.95 4.09
CA SER A 63 -0.04 8.31 4.73
C SER A 63 -0.37 7.54 6.01
N MET A 64 0.28 6.40 6.22
CA MET A 64 0.11 5.53 7.39
C MET A 64 1.37 5.46 8.27
N GLU A 65 2.37 6.30 7.98
CA GLU A 65 3.64 6.32 8.71
C GLU A 65 3.47 7.00 10.08
N HIS A 66 3.84 6.31 11.15
CA HIS A 66 3.93 6.91 12.49
C HIS A 66 5.36 7.37 12.75
N GLY A 67 5.88 8.15 11.82
CA GLY A 67 7.20 8.73 11.87
C GLY A 67 7.10 10.14 11.34
N TYR A 68 8.00 11.01 11.80
CA TYR A 68 8.18 12.29 11.15
C TYR A 68 8.58 12.05 9.68
N ALA A 69 7.93 12.72 8.73
CA ALA A 69 8.30 12.71 7.31
C ALA A 69 8.72 14.11 6.84
N PRO A 70 9.72 14.26 5.95
CA PRO A 70 10.11 15.57 5.44
C PRO A 70 8.93 16.30 4.79
N GLU A 71 8.71 17.56 5.16
CA GLU A 71 7.66 18.39 4.57
C GLU A 71 8.14 18.96 3.22
N ILE A 72 7.35 18.75 2.17
CA ILE A 72 7.62 19.27 0.83
C ILE A 72 6.85 20.58 0.64
N SER A 73 7.55 21.62 0.18
CA SER A 73 6.96 22.92 -0.10
C SER A 73 6.01 22.86 -1.31
N ASN A 74 5.08 23.82 -1.39
CA ASN A 74 4.16 23.95 -2.53
C ASN A 74 4.87 24.23 -3.88
N TYR A 75 6.15 24.60 -3.85
CA TYR A 75 6.96 24.89 -5.04
C TYR A 75 7.90 23.72 -5.41
N GLY A 76 7.78 22.58 -4.73
CA GLY A 76 8.74 21.50 -4.79
C GLY A 76 9.96 21.75 -3.90
N GLY A 77 10.62 20.68 -3.45
CA GLY A 77 11.74 20.73 -2.51
C GLY A 77 11.33 20.73 -1.04
N TYR A 78 12.27 20.40 -0.15
CA TYR A 78 12.04 20.37 1.30
C TYR A 78 11.89 21.77 1.88
N ILE A 79 11.08 21.90 2.92
CA ILE A 79 11.09 23.11 3.75
C ILE A 79 12.28 23.01 4.69
N GLU A 80 13.27 23.90 4.55
CA GLU A 80 14.54 23.80 5.24
C GLU A 80 15.12 25.16 5.65
N SER A 81 15.96 25.15 6.70
CA SER A 81 16.89 26.21 7.06
C SER A 81 18.32 25.80 6.67
N ASP A 82 19.34 26.57 7.07
CA ASP A 82 20.75 26.30 6.70
C ASP A 82 21.19 24.87 7.03
N THR A 83 20.85 24.35 8.21
CA THR A 83 21.27 23.02 8.69
C THR A 83 20.12 22.08 9.02
N GLN A 84 18.86 22.51 8.93
CA GLN A 84 17.71 21.70 9.36
C GLN A 84 16.65 21.60 8.28
N ILE A 85 15.90 20.50 8.28
CA ILE A 85 14.71 20.26 7.46
C ILE A 85 13.51 20.15 8.38
N GLN A 86 12.39 20.71 7.95
CA GLN A 86 11.11 20.56 8.60
C GLN A 86 10.52 19.20 8.27
N TYR A 87 10.20 18.46 9.32
CA TYR A 87 9.43 17.24 9.25
C TYR A 87 8.03 17.47 9.80
N LYS A 88 7.08 16.72 9.27
CA LYS A 88 5.68 16.75 9.66
C LYS A 88 5.23 15.40 10.19
N LEU A 89 4.33 15.43 11.16
CA LEU A 89 3.57 14.30 11.67
C LEU A 89 2.17 14.81 11.99
N CYS A 90 1.17 14.48 11.17
CA CYS A 90 -0.14 15.12 11.23
C CYS A 90 0.00 16.65 11.11
N ASP A 91 -0.36 17.41 12.15
CA ASP A 91 -0.14 18.87 12.22
C ASP A 91 1.12 19.28 12.94
N GLY A 92 1.75 18.35 13.66
CA GLY A 92 2.99 18.61 14.37
C GLY A 92 4.14 18.78 13.38
N THR A 93 4.95 19.80 13.60
CA THR A 93 6.17 20.06 12.82
C THR A 93 7.40 20.01 13.71
N LYS A 94 8.45 19.35 13.26
CA LYS A 94 9.74 19.23 13.96
C LYS A 94 10.88 19.59 13.02
N MET A 95 11.77 20.47 13.43
CA MET A 95 13.02 20.72 12.70
C MET A 95 14.05 19.64 13.06
N VAL A 96 14.62 19.00 12.05
CA VAL A 96 15.61 17.92 12.20
C VAL A 96 16.87 18.29 11.43
N ASP A 97 18.05 18.00 11.99
CA ASP A 97 19.32 18.27 11.32
C ASP A 97 19.42 17.51 9.97
N LYS A 98 19.90 18.19 8.92
CA LYS A 98 20.06 17.64 7.56
C LYS A 98 20.92 16.38 7.53
N SER A 99 21.86 16.22 8.46
CA SER A 99 22.68 15.01 8.60
C SER A 99 21.87 13.75 8.95
N LEU A 100 20.65 13.92 9.46
CA LEU A 100 19.74 12.83 9.86
C LEU A 100 18.64 12.57 8.82
N ILE A 101 18.70 13.19 7.63
CA ILE A 101 17.62 13.17 6.63
C ILE A 101 17.21 11.75 6.16
N ASN A 102 18.17 10.81 6.18
CA ASN A 102 17.96 9.44 5.73
C ASN A 102 17.53 8.47 6.84
N LEU A 103 17.48 8.94 8.09
CA LEU A 103 16.91 8.16 9.18
C LEU A 103 15.41 8.36 9.14
N ARG A 104 14.67 7.32 8.73
CA ARG A 104 13.29 7.17 9.17
C ARG A 104 13.33 7.10 10.69
N GLU A 105 13.15 8.24 11.33
CA GLU A 105 13.10 8.33 12.78
C GLU A 105 11.84 7.57 13.20
N PHE A 106 12.03 6.36 13.72
CA PHE A 106 10.94 5.65 14.36
C PHE A 106 10.45 6.50 15.54
N VAL A 107 9.19 6.93 15.47
CA VAL A 107 8.58 7.71 16.54
C VAL A 107 7.83 6.74 17.46
N PRO A 108 8.08 6.78 18.79
CA PRO A 108 7.30 5.98 19.72
C PRO A 108 5.81 6.30 19.63
N PHE A 109 4.97 5.29 19.85
CA PHE A 109 3.51 5.46 19.87
C PHE A 109 3.04 6.62 20.75
N THR A 110 3.68 6.82 21.91
CA THR A 110 3.36 7.92 22.83
C THR A 110 3.52 9.30 22.19
N THR A 111 4.55 9.47 21.36
CA THR A 111 4.78 10.72 20.63
C THR A 111 3.80 10.87 19.48
N PHE A 112 3.53 9.78 18.72
CA PHE A 112 2.46 9.78 17.72
C PHE A 112 1.14 10.23 18.33
N TRP A 113 0.74 9.61 19.44
CA TRP A 113 -0.52 9.93 20.11
C TRP A 113 -0.57 11.37 20.61
N SER A 114 0.52 11.89 21.18
CA SER A 114 0.56 13.29 21.65
C SER A 114 0.37 14.35 20.57
N VAL A 115 0.55 13.97 19.29
CA VAL A 115 0.45 14.89 18.14
C VAL A 115 -0.80 14.60 17.30
N CYS A 116 -1.10 13.34 17.05
CA CYS A 116 -2.17 12.89 16.15
C CYS A 116 -3.42 12.41 16.90
N GLY A 117 -3.33 12.18 18.22
CA GLY A 117 -4.36 11.53 19.03
C GLY A 117 -5.66 12.33 19.14
N GLU A 118 -5.56 13.66 19.24
CA GLU A 118 -6.72 14.57 19.36
C GLU A 118 -7.76 14.30 18.26
N TYR A 119 -7.32 14.03 17.03
CA TYR A 119 -8.20 13.69 15.92
C TYR A 119 -9.11 12.48 16.20
N TYR A 120 -8.55 11.46 16.83
CA TYR A 120 -9.22 10.20 17.16
C TYR A 120 -10.09 10.36 18.39
N GLU A 121 -9.59 11.06 19.40
CA GLU A 121 -10.32 11.39 20.65
C GLU A 121 -11.60 12.19 20.32
N ASP A 122 -11.52 13.18 19.43
CA ASP A 122 -12.67 13.95 18.91
C ASP A 122 -13.76 13.07 18.24
N ARG A 123 -13.41 11.83 17.88
CA ARG A 123 -14.29 10.85 17.24
C ARG A 123 -14.62 9.67 18.15
N GLY A 124 -14.28 9.77 19.44
CA GLY A 124 -14.57 8.76 20.45
C GLY A 124 -13.70 7.52 20.36
N ILE A 125 -12.51 7.62 19.75
CA ILE A 125 -11.50 6.56 19.74
C ILE A 125 -10.42 6.96 20.75
N GLU A 126 -10.48 6.37 21.93
CA GLU A 126 -9.54 6.65 23.02
C GLU A 126 -8.16 6.00 22.75
N LYS A 127 -7.13 6.50 23.44
CA LYS A 127 -5.76 5.99 23.31
C LYS A 127 -5.66 4.50 23.58
N GLU A 128 -6.28 4.05 24.66
CA GLU A 128 -6.25 2.66 25.10
C GLU A 128 -6.93 1.76 24.08
N GLU A 129 -7.99 2.25 23.42
CA GLU A 129 -8.65 1.53 22.32
C GLU A 129 -7.72 1.44 21.12
N PHE A 130 -7.12 2.56 20.69
CA PHE A 130 -6.22 2.59 19.54
C PHE A 130 -5.00 1.69 19.73
N GLU A 131 -4.49 1.57 20.97
CA GLU A 131 -3.39 0.67 21.29
C GLU A 131 -3.70 -0.83 21.06
N THR A 132 -4.98 -1.19 20.93
CA THR A 132 -5.42 -2.54 20.58
C THR A 132 -5.54 -2.77 19.08
N PHE A 133 -5.52 -1.71 18.27
CA PHE A 133 -5.74 -1.82 16.85
C PHE A 133 -4.58 -2.50 16.12
N PRO A 134 -4.86 -3.21 15.01
CA PRO A 134 -3.80 -3.71 14.15
C PRO A 134 -2.95 -2.54 13.63
N TYR A 135 -1.64 -2.75 13.57
CA TYR A 135 -0.68 -1.74 13.11
C TYR A 135 -0.77 -0.42 13.90
N LYS A 136 -0.87 -0.49 15.24
CA LYS A 136 -0.89 0.69 16.12
C LYS A 136 0.31 1.64 15.99
N ASN A 137 1.42 1.17 15.42
CA ASN A 137 2.62 1.96 15.13
C ASN A 137 2.74 2.31 13.63
N GLY A 138 1.63 2.23 12.90
CA GLY A 138 1.59 2.47 11.47
C GLY A 138 2.37 1.45 10.63
N PHE A 139 2.56 1.79 9.36
CA PHE A 139 3.40 1.08 8.42
C PHE A 139 3.96 2.04 7.37
N ASN A 140 4.99 1.60 6.65
CA ASN A 140 5.87 2.47 5.90
C ASN A 140 5.73 2.30 4.40
N THR A 141 6.02 3.37 3.65
CA THR A 141 6.29 3.27 2.22
C THR A 141 7.35 2.19 1.98
N GLY A 142 7.11 1.32 1.00
CA GLY A 142 7.95 0.16 0.70
C GLY A 142 7.57 -1.11 1.45
N ASP A 143 6.55 -1.08 2.31
CA ASP A 143 5.99 -2.31 2.87
C ASP A 143 5.07 -3.01 1.87
N ILE A 144 5.03 -4.34 1.93
CA ILE A 144 4.03 -5.16 1.25
C ILE A 144 2.95 -5.54 2.25
N MET A 145 1.69 -5.37 1.87
CA MET A 145 0.53 -5.79 2.65
C MET A 145 -0.15 -6.96 1.96
N ILE A 146 -0.34 -8.06 2.70
CA ILE A 146 -1.21 -9.16 2.29
C ILE A 146 -2.63 -8.81 2.69
N LEU A 147 -3.53 -8.94 1.73
CA LEU A 147 -4.93 -8.55 1.86
C LEU A 147 -5.81 -9.78 1.96
N TYR A 148 -6.86 -9.69 2.79
CA TYR A 148 -7.86 -10.71 2.96
C TYR A 148 -9.26 -10.12 2.69
N GLY A 149 -10.00 -10.77 1.81
CA GLY A 149 -11.39 -10.42 1.52
C GLY A 149 -12.25 -10.62 2.75
N SER A 150 -12.85 -9.54 3.23
CA SER A 150 -13.75 -9.57 4.39
C SER A 150 -15.10 -9.03 3.97
N LYS A 151 -16.18 -9.68 4.44
CA LYS A 151 -17.51 -9.09 4.36
C LYS A 151 -17.55 -7.79 5.16
N ALA A 152 -18.37 -6.85 4.71
CA ALA A 152 -18.53 -5.54 5.31
C ALA A 152 -18.91 -5.61 6.81
N GLU A 153 -19.80 -6.55 7.17
CA GLU A 153 -20.25 -6.81 8.54
C GLU A 153 -19.13 -7.22 9.52
N ASN A 154 -17.99 -7.72 9.00
CA ASN A 154 -16.86 -8.17 9.81
C ASN A 154 -15.76 -7.12 9.95
N ILE A 155 -15.87 -5.98 9.25
CA ILE A 155 -14.93 -4.87 9.35
C ILE A 155 -15.24 -4.07 10.61
N LYS A 156 -14.21 -3.76 11.40
CA LYS A 156 -14.34 -3.05 12.69
C LYS A 156 -13.59 -1.72 12.67
N ILE A 157 -13.96 -0.82 13.58
CA ILE A 157 -13.16 0.37 13.87
C ILE A 157 -11.73 -0.09 14.24
N GLY A 158 -10.73 0.60 13.70
CA GLY A 158 -9.32 0.26 13.85
C GLY A 158 -8.74 -0.67 12.78
N ASP A 159 -9.59 -1.40 12.03
CA ASP A 159 -9.11 -2.23 10.91
C ASP A 159 -8.46 -1.36 9.82
N ILE A 160 -7.50 -1.93 9.10
CA ILE A 160 -6.91 -1.32 7.92
C ILE A 160 -7.57 -1.92 6.68
N ILE A 161 -8.22 -1.09 5.88
CA ILE A 161 -8.89 -1.53 4.65
C ILE A 161 -8.27 -0.88 3.43
N VAL A 162 -8.29 -1.64 2.34
CA VAL A 162 -7.94 -1.17 0.99
C VAL A 162 -9.24 -0.92 0.24
N PHE A 163 -9.38 0.26 -0.33
CA PHE A 163 -10.59 0.66 -1.03
C PHE A 163 -10.28 1.52 -2.26
N GLN A 164 -11.26 1.59 -3.14
CA GLN A 164 -11.19 2.41 -4.33
C GLN A 164 -11.62 3.85 -4.00
N GLY A 165 -10.71 4.82 -4.18
CA GLY A 165 -10.95 6.21 -3.76
C GLY A 165 -12.13 6.89 -4.44
N ALA A 166 -12.18 6.92 -5.77
CA ALA A 166 -13.26 7.57 -6.53
C ALA A 166 -14.30 6.56 -7.01
N ARG A 167 -15.59 6.92 -6.87
CA ARG A 167 -16.73 6.06 -7.28
C ARG A 167 -16.97 6.04 -8.78
N VAL A 168 -16.90 7.21 -9.41
CA VAL A 168 -17.29 7.39 -10.82
C VAL A 168 -16.13 7.00 -11.73
N ASN A 169 -14.93 7.52 -11.46
CA ASN A 169 -13.72 7.23 -12.21
C ASN A 169 -12.65 6.65 -11.28
N PRO A 170 -12.75 5.37 -10.90
CA PRO A 170 -11.79 4.73 -10.01
C PRO A 170 -10.38 4.75 -10.61
N LYS A 171 -9.40 5.26 -9.83
CA LYS A 171 -7.99 5.26 -10.21
C LYS A 171 -7.38 3.86 -10.05
N PRO A 172 -6.35 3.49 -10.83
CA PRO A 172 -5.74 2.17 -10.70
C PRO A 172 -5.11 1.93 -9.32
N ASP A 173 -4.70 2.99 -8.63
CA ASP A 173 -4.07 2.93 -7.31
C ASP A 173 -5.15 3.01 -6.20
N PRO A 174 -5.41 1.92 -5.46
CA PRO A 174 -6.32 1.96 -4.33
C PRO A 174 -5.67 2.65 -3.12
N ILE A 175 -6.50 3.07 -2.17
CA ILE A 175 -6.09 3.71 -0.93
C ILE A 175 -6.14 2.69 0.20
N ILE A 176 -5.18 2.75 1.13
CA ILE A 176 -5.08 1.84 2.28
C ILE A 176 -5.05 2.64 3.58
N HIS A 177 -6.16 2.70 4.30
CA HIS A 177 -6.29 3.53 5.50
C HIS A 177 -7.04 2.83 6.63
N ARG A 178 -6.98 3.42 7.83
CA ARG A 178 -7.64 2.91 9.03
C ARG A 178 -9.10 3.29 9.07
N VAL A 179 -9.97 2.36 9.42
CA VAL A 179 -11.39 2.60 9.68
C VAL A 179 -11.53 3.35 11.01
N ILE A 180 -12.16 4.52 10.95
CA ILE A 180 -12.42 5.40 12.11
C ILE A 180 -13.91 5.57 12.41
N SER A 181 -14.80 5.20 11.48
CA SER A 181 -16.24 5.17 11.73
C SER A 181 -16.92 4.17 10.82
N ILE A 182 -18.05 3.65 11.29
CA ILE A 182 -18.89 2.71 10.54
C ILE A 182 -20.33 3.15 10.72
N LYS A 183 -21.05 3.30 9.61
CA LYS A 183 -22.49 3.55 9.58
C LYS A 183 -23.15 2.36 8.89
N ASN A 184 -24.15 1.78 9.54
CA ASN A 184 -24.97 0.73 8.95
C ASN A 184 -26.37 1.32 8.69
N GLY A 185 -26.82 1.26 7.44
CA GLY A 185 -28.14 1.73 7.04
C GLY A 185 -28.84 0.75 6.10
N SER A 186 -30.03 1.12 5.64
CA SER A 186 -30.81 0.31 4.69
C SER A 186 -30.09 0.03 3.37
N SER A 187 -29.09 0.85 3.02
CA SER A 187 -28.33 0.75 1.77
C SER A 187 -26.99 0.02 1.92
N GLY A 188 -26.75 -0.62 3.05
CA GLY A 188 -25.50 -1.33 3.36
C GLY A 188 -24.57 -0.55 4.28
N TYR A 189 -23.32 -1.02 4.38
CA TYR A 189 -22.30 -0.40 5.22
C TYR A 189 -21.61 0.77 4.52
N VAL A 190 -21.40 1.84 5.29
CA VAL A 190 -20.58 2.99 4.92
C VAL A 190 -19.46 3.15 5.93
N PHE A 191 -18.23 3.19 5.44
CA PHE A 191 -17.02 3.31 6.23
C PHE A 191 -16.47 4.73 6.15
N GLY A 192 -15.99 5.24 7.29
CA GLY A 192 -15.10 6.39 7.34
C GLY A 192 -13.68 5.92 7.60
N THR A 193 -12.69 6.39 6.84
CA THR A 193 -11.27 6.04 7.02
C THR A 193 -10.37 7.25 7.16
N LYS A 194 -9.17 7.04 7.70
CA LYS A 194 -8.11 8.05 7.72
C LYS A 194 -6.73 7.41 7.54
N GLY A 195 -5.88 8.10 6.79
CA GLY A 195 -4.44 7.86 6.83
C GLY A 195 -3.86 8.37 8.14
N ASP A 196 -3.27 7.49 8.95
CA ASP A 196 -2.86 7.83 10.31
C ASP A 196 -1.92 9.04 10.39
N HIS A 197 -1.12 9.29 9.36
CA HIS A 197 -0.19 10.41 9.25
C HIS A 197 -0.83 11.69 8.69
N ASN A 198 -1.98 11.57 8.02
CA ASN A 198 -2.65 12.72 7.42
C ASN A 198 -3.18 13.65 8.52
N HIS A 199 -3.37 14.94 8.23
CA HIS A 199 -4.06 15.86 9.14
C HIS A 199 -5.53 15.46 9.35
N ASP A 200 -6.25 15.16 8.27
CA ASP A 200 -7.67 14.77 8.27
C ASP A 200 -7.92 13.64 7.25
N THR A 201 -9.11 13.08 7.29
CA THR A 201 -9.74 12.32 6.20
C THR A 201 -9.63 13.06 4.87
N ILE A 202 -9.40 12.30 3.80
CA ILE A 202 -9.35 12.87 2.45
C ILE A 202 -10.79 13.01 1.93
N ASN A 203 -11.32 14.24 1.96
CA ASN A 203 -12.58 14.60 1.28
C ASN A 203 -12.29 15.69 0.25
N LYS A 204 -11.77 15.28 -0.91
CA LYS A 204 -11.31 16.21 -1.96
C LYS A 204 -11.92 15.84 -3.29
N CYS A 205 -12.20 16.86 -4.09
CA CYS A 205 -12.75 16.68 -5.42
C CYS A 205 -12.06 17.61 -6.42
N ASN A 206 -11.42 17.03 -7.43
CA ASN A 206 -10.78 17.81 -8.50
C ASN A 206 -11.80 18.28 -9.54
N ASN A 207 -12.82 17.45 -9.78
CA ASN A 207 -13.99 17.71 -10.62
C ASN A 207 -15.09 16.72 -10.22
N ASN A 208 -16.35 16.94 -10.65
CA ASN A 208 -17.50 16.12 -10.27
C ASN A 208 -17.39 14.60 -10.52
N ARG A 209 -16.31 14.09 -11.14
CA ARG A 209 -16.09 12.68 -11.43
C ARG A 209 -14.85 12.08 -10.75
N ASP A 210 -13.96 12.91 -10.19
CA ASP A 210 -12.73 12.51 -9.48
C ASP A 210 -12.77 13.07 -8.04
N CYS A 211 -13.78 12.65 -7.29
CA CYS A 211 -13.90 12.95 -5.87
C CYS A 211 -13.54 11.71 -5.04
N ILE A 212 -12.74 11.93 -4.00
CA ILE A 212 -12.44 10.95 -2.95
C ILE A 212 -13.14 11.45 -1.69
N TYR A 213 -13.97 10.60 -1.09
CA TYR A 213 -14.69 10.88 0.15
C TYR A 213 -14.40 9.79 1.17
N GLU A 214 -13.31 9.94 1.91
CA GLU A 214 -12.94 8.96 2.95
C GLU A 214 -13.92 8.90 4.11
N SER A 215 -14.78 9.90 4.27
CA SER A 215 -15.87 9.90 5.25
C SER A 215 -17.12 9.14 4.81
N ASP A 216 -17.17 8.71 3.54
CA ASP A 216 -18.31 8.06 2.90
C ASP A 216 -17.80 6.99 1.92
N ILE A 217 -17.26 5.89 2.41
CA ILE A 217 -16.79 4.77 1.59
C ILE A 217 -17.85 3.67 1.62
N TRP A 218 -18.48 3.39 0.49
CA TRP A 218 -19.47 2.31 0.41
C TRP A 218 -18.79 0.94 0.47
N GLU A 219 -19.48 -0.06 1.01
CA GLU A 219 -18.98 -1.44 1.02
C GLU A 219 -18.53 -1.95 -0.36
N SER A 220 -19.15 -1.47 -1.45
CA SER A 220 -18.76 -1.81 -2.83
C SER A 220 -17.41 -1.23 -3.27
N GLN A 221 -16.90 -0.22 -2.57
CA GLN A 221 -15.56 0.35 -2.81
C GLN A 221 -14.47 -0.42 -2.05
N VAL A 222 -14.82 -1.21 -1.05
CA VAL A 222 -13.86 -1.95 -0.23
C VAL A 222 -13.37 -3.16 -1.01
N ILE A 223 -12.04 -3.26 -1.15
CA ILE A 223 -11.37 -4.35 -1.87
C ILE A 223 -11.07 -5.50 -0.91
N ALA A 224 -10.45 -5.18 0.24
CA ALA A 224 -10.04 -6.15 1.25
C ALA A 224 -9.50 -5.47 2.51
N LYS A 225 -9.30 -6.26 3.57
CA LYS A 225 -8.62 -5.85 4.80
C LYS A 225 -7.14 -6.23 4.73
N ALA A 226 -6.25 -5.35 5.18
CA ALA A 226 -4.83 -5.66 5.33
C ALA A 226 -4.61 -6.48 6.60
N VAL A 227 -3.96 -7.65 6.47
CA VAL A 227 -3.84 -8.63 7.57
C VAL A 227 -2.40 -9.01 7.89
N ILE A 228 -1.47 -8.96 6.93
CA ILE A 228 -0.05 -9.24 7.15
C ILE A 228 0.77 -8.13 6.51
N ARG A 229 1.78 -7.66 7.24
CA ARG A 229 2.77 -6.68 6.77
C ARG A 229 4.11 -7.37 6.58
N ILE A 230 4.72 -7.18 5.43
CA ILE A 230 6.09 -7.61 5.12
C ILE A 230 6.91 -6.36 4.85
N PRO A 231 7.79 -5.95 5.78
CA PRO A 231 8.47 -4.67 5.68
C PRO A 231 9.51 -4.65 4.56
N TYR A 232 9.75 -3.46 3.99
CA TYR A 232 10.80 -3.14 3.00
C TYR A 232 10.73 -3.83 1.62
N LEU A 233 10.00 -4.94 1.46
CA LEU A 233 9.99 -5.73 0.22
C LEU A 233 9.40 -4.97 -0.98
N GLY A 234 8.50 -4.02 -0.73
CA GLY A 234 7.88 -3.17 -1.74
C GLY A 234 8.87 -2.21 -2.41
N TYR A 235 10.01 -1.91 -1.79
CA TYR A 235 11.06 -1.09 -2.43
C TYR A 235 11.66 -1.75 -3.67
N ILE A 236 11.66 -3.09 -3.75
CA ILE A 236 12.10 -3.79 -4.96
C ILE A 236 11.17 -3.43 -6.13
N LYS A 237 9.85 -3.44 -5.88
CA LYS A 237 8.83 -3.06 -6.88
C LYS A 237 8.93 -1.58 -7.25
N ILE A 238 9.02 -0.69 -6.26
CA ILE A 238 9.11 0.76 -6.47
C ILE A 238 10.37 1.12 -7.26
N GLY A 239 11.52 0.53 -6.89
CA GLY A 239 12.78 0.72 -7.60
C GLY A 239 12.72 0.28 -9.06
N ALA A 240 12.14 -0.89 -9.33
CA ALA A 240 11.97 -1.38 -10.70
C ALA A 240 11.06 -0.47 -11.54
N PHE A 241 9.97 0.02 -10.96
CA PHE A 241 9.07 0.98 -11.63
C PHE A 241 9.77 2.30 -11.94
N ASN A 242 10.46 2.90 -10.96
CA ASN A 242 11.18 4.15 -11.12
C ASN A 242 12.32 4.05 -12.16
N LEU A 243 12.98 2.88 -12.24
CA LEU A 243 13.99 2.64 -13.27
C LEU A 243 13.34 2.58 -14.66
N PHE A 244 12.23 1.84 -14.79
CA PHE A 244 11.51 1.72 -16.05
C PHE A 244 11.01 3.06 -16.57
N THR A 245 10.40 3.89 -15.71
CA THR A 245 9.90 5.22 -16.10
C THR A 245 11.03 6.15 -16.55
N LYS A 246 12.16 6.18 -15.81
CA LYS A 246 13.34 6.95 -16.20
C LYS A 246 13.93 6.52 -17.54
N VAL A 247 13.99 5.22 -17.81
CA VAL A 247 14.47 4.72 -19.11
C VAL A 247 13.53 5.16 -20.23
N GLN A 248 12.22 5.12 -20.00
CA GLN A 248 11.22 5.57 -20.97
C GLN A 248 11.31 7.08 -21.26
N GLU A 249 11.68 7.90 -20.29
CA GLU A 249 11.90 9.35 -20.48
C GLU A 249 13.19 9.69 -21.25
N LEU A 250 14.17 8.78 -21.27
CA LEU A 250 15.45 8.96 -21.96
C LEU A 250 15.45 8.46 -23.42
N LEU A 251 14.40 7.75 -23.85
CA LEU A 251 14.20 7.22 -25.20
C LEU A 251 13.22 8.09 -26.00
#